data_AF-A0A7X2PTM1-F1
#
_entry.id   AF-A0A7X2PTM1-F1
#
_cell.length_a   1.000
_cell.length_b   1.000
_cell.length_c   1.000
_cell.angle_alpha   90.00
_cell.angle_beta   90.00
_cell.angle_gamma   90.00
#
_symmetry.space_group_name_H-M   'P 1'
#
loop_
_entity.id
_entity.type
_entity.pdbx_description
1 polymer ?
#
loop_
_entity_poly.entity_id
_entity_poly.type
_entity_poly.pdbx_seq_one_letter_code
_entity_poly.pdbx_strand_id
1 'polypeptide(L)'
;MRTIQADGHAFTILITANYDGKDYPVVGSPDYDAIELKRISERASESTLLHGDKVGAAARREISPDGKTMTITYRTPRGYDHSVDNHAVYDKEE
;
A
#
# COMPACT_ATOMS: atom_id res chain seq x y z
N MET A 1 -10.83 -0.21 -1.70
CA MET A 1 -10.25 -1.56 -1.86
C MET A 1 -11.07 -2.56 -1.06
N ARG A 2 -11.44 -3.71 -1.62
CA ARG A 2 -12.12 -4.80 -0.87
C ARG A 2 -11.10 -5.90 -0.57
N THR A 3 -10.94 -6.25 0.70
CA THR A 3 -10.03 -7.29 1.16
C THR A 3 -10.84 -8.45 1.72
N ILE A 4 -10.41 -9.69 1.42
CA ILE A 4 -10.96 -10.91 2.00
C ILE A 4 -9.83 -11.56 2.80
N GLN A 5 -10.05 -11.77 4.09
CA GLN A 5 -9.12 -12.45 4.98
C GLN A 5 -9.18 -13.97 4.79
N ALA A 6 -8.18 -14.69 5.29
CA ALA A 6 -8.08 -16.14 5.15
C ALA A 6 -9.27 -16.90 5.77
N ASP A 7 -9.94 -16.30 6.76
CA ASP A 7 -11.13 -16.83 7.43
C ASP A 7 -12.44 -16.50 6.69
N GLY A 8 -12.37 -15.81 5.54
CA GLY A 8 -13.53 -15.41 4.75
C GLY A 8 -14.17 -14.07 5.16
N HIS A 9 -13.70 -13.42 6.24
CA HIS A 9 -14.16 -12.08 6.59
C HIS A 9 -13.73 -11.08 5.51
N ALA A 10 -14.68 -10.26 5.05
CA ALA A 10 -14.43 -9.24 4.04
C ALA A 10 -14.68 -7.85 4.62
N PHE A 11 -13.79 -6.91 4.32
CA PHE A 11 -13.97 -5.50 4.64
C PHE A 11 -13.60 -4.62 3.45
N THR A 12 -14.19 -3.43 3.43
CA THR A 12 -13.92 -2.41 2.41
C THR A 12 -13.16 -1.27 3.07
N ILE A 13 -11.97 -0.98 2.56
CA ILE A 13 -11.20 0.20 2.93
C ILE A 13 -11.47 1.31 1.93
N LEU A 14 -11.79 2.49 2.46
CA LEU A 14 -11.80 3.76 1.73
C LEU A 14 -10.60 4.60 2.15
N ILE A 15 -9.84 5.06 1.17
CA ILE A 15 -8.68 5.94 1.34
C ILE A 15 -8.78 7.04 0.28
N THR A 16 -8.65 8.29 0.70
CA THR A 16 -8.39 9.43 -0.19
C THR A 16 -7.10 10.07 0.30
N ALA A 17 -6.00 9.81 -0.40
CA ALA A 17 -4.66 10.22 0.01
C ALA A 17 -3.85 10.73 -1.18
N ASN A 18 -3.00 11.73 -0.93
CA ASN A 18 -2.02 12.21 -1.90
C ASN A 18 -0.64 11.67 -1.58
N TYR A 19 0.25 11.66 -2.56
CA TYR A 19 1.65 11.26 -2.39
C TYR A 19 2.52 12.38 -1.77
N ASP A 20 2.01 13.09 -0.77
CA ASP A 20 2.65 14.25 -0.14
C ASP A 20 3.31 13.96 1.22
N GLY A 21 3.30 12.70 1.66
CA GLY A 21 3.92 12.26 2.92
C GLY A 21 3.13 12.70 4.16
N LYS A 22 1.83 12.99 4.02
CA LYS A 22 0.94 13.27 5.15
C LYS A 22 0.08 12.07 5.48
N ASP A 23 -0.37 12.01 6.72
CA ASP A 23 -1.31 11.01 7.19
C ASP A 23 -2.72 11.34 6.71
N TYR A 24 -3.39 10.35 6.13
CA TYR A 24 -4.79 10.40 5.74
C TYR A 24 -5.57 9.32 6.48
N PRO A 25 -6.81 9.60 6.90
CA PRO A 25 -7.63 8.63 7.63
C PRO A 25 -7.97 7.42 6.75
N VAL A 26 -7.89 6.25 7.35
CA VAL A 26 -8.38 4.99 6.79
C VAL A 26 -9.73 4.68 7.40
N VAL A 27 -10.76 4.51 6.56
CA VAL A 27 -12.12 4.20 7.04
C VAL A 27 -12.47 2.75 6.71
N GLY A 28 -13.00 2.03 7.70
CA GLY A 28 -13.50 0.66 7.54
C GLY A 28 -12.46 -0.45 7.70
N SER A 29 -11.21 -0.12 8.02
CA SER A 29 -10.21 -1.11 8.42
C SER A 29 -10.34 -1.43 9.92
N PRO A 30 -10.28 -2.71 10.32
CA PRO A 30 -10.18 -3.08 11.74
C PRO A 30 -8.76 -2.90 12.32
N ASP A 31 -7.75 -2.75 11.45
CA ASP A 31 -6.34 -2.87 11.84
C ASP A 31 -5.56 -1.55 11.78
N TYR A 32 -6.04 -0.58 10.99
CA TYR A 32 -5.30 0.66 10.70
C TYR A 32 -6.21 1.88 10.70
N ASP A 33 -5.72 2.98 11.27
CA ASP A 33 -6.44 4.23 11.44
C ASP A 33 -6.04 5.27 10.38
N ALA A 34 -4.80 5.17 9.87
CA ALA A 34 -4.26 6.11 8.90
C ALA A 34 -3.30 5.46 7.91
N ILE A 35 -3.10 6.16 6.79
CA ILE A 35 -2.14 5.84 5.75
C ILE A 35 -1.36 7.10 5.34
N GLU A 36 -0.05 6.97 5.26
CA GLU A 36 0.84 7.93 4.63
C GLU A 36 1.23 7.40 3.24
N LEU A 37 1.17 8.25 2.22
CA LEU A 37 1.71 7.94 0.89
C LEU A 37 2.80 8.94 0.52
N LYS A 38 3.94 8.43 0.05
CA LYS A 38 5.08 9.25 -0.35
C LYS A 38 5.58 8.88 -1.73
N ARG A 39 5.70 9.86 -2.62
CA ARG A 39 6.37 9.65 -3.92
C ARG A 39 7.89 9.69 -3.71
N ILE A 40 8.58 8.68 -4.19
CA ILE A 40 10.05 8.59 -4.15
C ILE A 40 10.63 9.02 -5.50
N SER A 41 10.00 8.61 -6.60
CA SER A 41 10.35 9.02 -7.96
C SER A 41 9.12 8.90 -8.87
N GLU A 42 9.29 9.12 -10.18
CA GLU A 42 8.24 8.86 -11.17
C GLU A 42 7.79 7.39 -11.18
N ARG A 43 8.67 6.45 -10.81
CA ARG A 43 8.44 5.00 -10.85
C ARG A 43 8.49 4.33 -9.48
N ALA A 44 8.59 5.09 -8.39
CA ALA A 44 8.68 4.53 -7.06
C ALA A 44 7.86 5.33 -6.04
N SER A 45 7.21 4.62 -5.13
CA SER A 45 6.46 5.20 -4.00
C SER A 45 6.55 4.31 -2.76
N GLU A 46 6.32 4.92 -1.61
CA GLU A 46 6.20 4.24 -0.34
C GLU A 46 4.83 4.52 0.28
N SER A 47 4.31 3.54 1.02
CA SER A 47 3.09 3.67 1.80
C SER A 47 3.31 3.14 3.20
N THR A 48 2.81 3.85 4.21
CA THR A 48 2.89 3.44 5.62
C THR A 48 1.48 3.38 6.19
N LEU A 49 1.09 2.24 6.77
CA LEU A 49 -0.15 2.06 7.50
C LEU A 49 0.11 2.18 9.00
N LEU A 50 -0.71 2.98 9.66
CA LEU A 50 -0.57 3.38 11.06
C LEU A 50 -1.76 2.90 11.87
N HIS A 51 -1.51 2.52 13.12
CA HIS A 51 -2.52 2.34 14.16
C HIS A 51 -2.11 3.18 15.38
N GLY A 52 -2.84 4.27 15.62
CA GLY A 52 -2.34 5.41 16.38
C GLY A 52 -0.97 5.86 15.87
N ASP A 53 -0.02 6.07 16.78
CA ASP A 53 1.35 6.50 16.44
C ASP A 53 2.29 5.34 16.05
N LYS A 54 1.76 4.12 15.84
CA LYS A 54 2.57 2.93 15.55
C LYS A 54 2.46 2.54 14.09
N VAL A 55 3.62 2.32 13.45
CA VAL A 55 3.69 1.69 12.13
C VAL A 55 3.27 0.24 12.25
N GLY A 56 2.18 -0.14 11.62
CA GLY A 56 1.71 -1.53 11.58
C GLY A 56 2.12 -2.25 10.29
N ALA A 57 2.24 -1.52 9.19
CA ALA A 57 2.82 -2.02 7.94
C ALA A 57 3.41 -0.89 7.11
N ALA A 58 4.38 -1.21 6.26
CA ALA A 58 4.82 -0.35 5.19
C ALA A 58 5.00 -1.16 3.91
N ALA A 59 4.91 -0.49 2.77
CA ALA A 59 5.18 -1.08 1.47
C ALA A 59 5.97 -0.12 0.61
N ARG A 60 6.84 -0.67 -0.23
CA ARG A 60 7.51 0.06 -1.30
C ARG A 60 7.05 -0.52 -2.63
N ARG A 61 6.66 0.35 -3.56
CA ARG A 61 6.30 -0.02 -4.92
C ARG A 61 7.33 0.53 -5.87
N GLU A 62 7.77 -0.32 -6.79
CA GLU A 62 8.71 0.05 -7.85
C GLU A 62 8.18 -0.47 -9.18
N ILE A 63 8.09 0.41 -10.16
CA ILE A 63 7.67 0.10 -11.52
C ILE A 63 8.93 -0.02 -12.39
N SER A 64 9.03 -1.09 -13.17
CA SER A 64 10.14 -1.31 -14.09
C SER A 64 10.26 -0.17 -15.12
N PRO A 65 11.46 0.07 -15.69
CA PRO A 65 11.65 1.14 -16.68
C PRO A 65 10.68 1.07 -17.88
N ASP A 66 10.35 -0.16 -18.30
CA ASP A 66 9.41 -0.47 -19.39
C ASP A 66 7.93 -0.40 -18.99
N GLY A 67 7.62 -0.18 -17.71
CA GLY A 67 6.25 -0.03 -17.20
C GLY A 67 5.45 -1.33 -17.10
N LYS A 68 6.06 -2.49 -17.37
CA LYS A 68 5.34 -3.78 -17.47
C LYS A 68 5.29 -4.58 -16.17
N THR A 69 6.16 -4.26 -15.22
CA THR A 69 6.27 -4.97 -13.94
C THR A 69 6.20 -3.98 -12.81
N MET A 70 5.42 -4.30 -11.78
CA MET A 70 5.43 -3.57 -10.52
C MET A 70 5.74 -4.53 -9.39
N THR A 71 6.87 -4.29 -8.72
CA THR A 71 7.25 -5.05 -7.54
C THR A 71 6.74 -4.33 -6.30
N ILE A 72 6.08 -5.05 -5.39
CA ILE A 72 5.68 -4.53 -4.08
C ILE A 72 6.40 -5.29 -2.98
N THR A 73 7.17 -4.57 -2.17
CA THR A 73 7.87 -5.13 -0.99
C THR A 73 7.16 -4.70 0.28
N TYR A 74 6.65 -5.66 1.06
CA TYR A 74 5.94 -5.40 2.31
C TYR A 74 6.83 -5.58 3.54
N ARG A 75 6.52 -4.79 4.56
CA ARG A 75 7.37 -4.50 5.71
C ARG A 75 6.46 -4.45 6.93
N THR A 76 6.59 -5.39 7.86
CA THR A 76 5.81 -5.35 9.11
C THR A 76 6.73 -5.36 10.32
N PRO A 77 6.32 -4.77 11.46
CA PRO A 77 7.13 -4.79 12.69
C PRO A 77 7.48 -6.20 13.20
N ARG A 78 6.72 -7.24 12.81
CA ARG A 78 7.02 -8.64 13.17
C ARG A 78 8.15 -9.27 12.33
N GLY A 79 8.82 -8.50 11.49
CA GLY A 79 9.80 -9.00 10.54
C GLY A 79 9.20 -9.20 9.15
N TYR A 80 10.07 -9.17 8.15
CA TYR A 80 9.73 -9.27 6.74
C TYR A 80 9.98 -10.70 6.26
N ASP A 81 9.13 -11.23 5.37
CA ASP A 81 9.66 -11.98 4.21
C ASP A 81 8.65 -12.25 3.08
N HIS A 82 7.80 -11.29 2.75
CA HIS A 82 6.86 -11.44 1.63
C HIS A 82 7.02 -10.30 0.63
N SER A 83 7.92 -10.48 -0.33
CA SER A 83 7.89 -9.74 -1.60
C SER A 83 6.81 -10.34 -2.48
N VAL A 84 5.88 -9.51 -2.94
CA VAL A 84 4.88 -9.93 -3.92
C VAL A 84 5.28 -9.28 -5.25
N ASP A 85 5.69 -10.10 -6.22
CA ASP A 85 5.84 -9.63 -7.59
C ASP A 85 4.46 -9.62 -8.25
N ASN A 86 4.08 -8.45 -8.78
CA ASN A 86 2.80 -8.29 -9.44
C ASN A 86 3.03 -7.92 -10.91
N HIS A 87 2.69 -8.85 -11.80
CA HIS A 87 2.65 -8.60 -13.24
C HIS A 87 1.34 -7.90 -13.60
N ALA A 88 1.31 -6.59 -13.38
CA ALA A 88 0.20 -5.74 -13.77
C ALA A 88 0.51 -5.05 -15.11
N VAL A 89 -0.30 -5.34 -16.13
CA VAL A 89 -0.34 -4.53 -17.37
C VAL A 89 -1.28 -3.36 -17.09
N TYR A 90 -0.73 -2.16 -17.03
CA TYR A 90 -1.52 -0.94 -16.82
C TYR A 90 -1.85 -0.29 -18.16
N ASP A 91 -3.14 -0.19 -18.48
CA ASP A 91 -3.60 0.76 -19.49
C ASP A 91 -3.69 2.14 -18.83
N LYS A 92 -3.07 3.13 -19.46
CA LYS A 92 -3.16 4.52 -19.02
C LYS A 92 -4.51 5.05 -19.51
N GLU A 93 -5.47 5.27 -18.61
CA GLU A 93 -6.70 5.97 -18.97
C GLU A 93 -6.42 7.48 -19.11
N GLU A 94 -6.87 8.06 -20.23
CA GLU A 94 -6.82 9.49 -20.55
C GLU A 94 -7.99 10.28 -19.95
#